data_AF-A0A2N9LL83-F1
#
_entry.id   AF-A0A2N9LL83-F1
#
_cell.length_a   1.000
_cell.length_b   1.000
_cell.length_c   1.000
_cell.angle_alpha   90.00
_cell.angle_beta   90.00
_cell.angle_gamma   90.00
#
_symmetry.space_group_name_H-M   'P 1'
#
loop_
_entity.id
_entity.type
_entity.pdbx_description
1 polymer ?
#
loop_
_entity_poly.entity_id
_entity_poly.type
_entity_poly.pdbx_seq_one_letter_code
_entity_poly.pdbx_strand_id
1 'polypeptide(L)'
;MQAYSSLAAIAMASQVPLAQPVPLTAAVSIPRSRSRRLATPQCAILAALCLHAADDPNEIVRRALQLNQHNSELARQYTYIERQENRTVDNAGVVKRRESSTWDVTLLDGSSYRRLIQRNDKPLTPKDEADQLALRKKRAEMRRKETPEERQKRLDARERARKQQQDDLNEVPDALDLRIVGEEQIDGMPVWVIEGAPRKDYKPKSKEVSYFSKMKGRIWISKSDYQPVKIEAETIDTISMGAFLARVHKAAFTRASASASNSPT
;
A
#
# COMPACT_ATOMS: atom_id res chain seq x y z
N MET A 1 -12.83 -9.32 22.74
CA MET A 1 -11.81 -9.44 21.66
C MET A 1 -12.54 -9.32 20.31
N GLN A 2 -13.18 -8.17 20.07
CA GLN A 2 -14.38 -8.05 19.21
C GLN A 2 -14.28 -6.78 18.34
N ALA A 3 -13.25 -6.70 17.50
CA ALA A 3 -13.06 -5.57 16.56
C ALA A 3 -12.18 -5.92 15.34
N TYR A 4 -12.04 -7.21 15.00
CA TYR A 4 -11.12 -7.66 13.94
C TYR A 4 -11.82 -8.15 12.65
N SER A 5 -13.16 -8.18 12.63
CA SER A 5 -13.92 -8.85 11.58
C SER A 5 -14.14 -8.02 10.30
N SER A 6 -14.12 -6.69 10.37
CA SER A 6 -14.23 -5.83 9.19
C SER A 6 -12.87 -5.33 8.68
N LEU A 7 -11.86 -5.37 9.55
CA LEU A 7 -10.50 -4.94 9.24
C LEU A 7 -9.71 -5.97 8.47
N ALA A 8 -10.09 -7.26 8.41
CA ALA A 8 -9.29 -8.26 7.72
C ALA A 8 -9.25 -8.04 6.19
N ALA A 9 -10.40 -7.89 5.52
CA ALA A 9 -10.45 -7.60 4.08
C ALA A 9 -9.92 -6.19 3.72
N ILE A 10 -10.16 -5.22 4.61
CA ILE A 10 -9.62 -3.85 4.54
C ILE A 10 -8.10 -3.85 4.75
N ALA A 11 -7.59 -4.73 5.61
CA ALA A 11 -6.16 -4.95 5.82
C ALA A 11 -5.55 -5.72 4.64
N MET A 12 -6.26 -6.64 3.98
CA MET A 12 -5.72 -7.34 2.81
C MET A 12 -5.46 -6.38 1.63
N ALA A 13 -6.32 -5.38 1.43
CA ALA A 13 -6.08 -4.29 0.46
C ALA A 13 -5.00 -3.28 0.92
N SER A 14 -4.82 -3.11 2.24
CA SER A 14 -3.81 -2.21 2.83
C SER A 14 -2.44 -2.87 3.05
N GLN A 15 -2.28 -4.14 2.68
CA GLN A 15 -1.05 -4.91 2.91
C GLN A 15 -0.14 -4.99 1.68
N VAL A 16 -0.43 -4.28 0.59
CA VAL A 16 0.60 -3.97 -0.41
C VAL A 16 1.55 -2.99 0.27
N PRO A 17 2.78 -3.38 0.65
CA PRO A 17 3.72 -2.40 1.18
C PRO A 17 3.98 -1.38 0.09
N LEU A 18 3.51 -0.15 0.29
CA LEU A 18 3.79 0.97 -0.61
C LEU A 18 5.21 1.48 -0.30
N ALA A 19 6.21 0.59 -0.40
CA ALA A 19 7.59 0.87 0.02
C ALA A 19 8.31 1.69 -1.06
N GLN A 20 8.45 3.01 -0.86
CA GLN A 20 9.10 3.96 -1.77
C GLN A 20 10.61 3.67 -1.95
N PRO A 21 11.23 3.87 -3.14
CA PRO A 21 12.67 3.87 -3.23
C PRO A 21 13.27 5.10 -2.55
N VAL A 22 14.42 4.90 -1.92
CA VAL A 22 15.33 6.00 -1.57
C VAL A 22 16.05 6.42 -2.85
N PRO A 23 16.11 7.71 -3.20
CA PRO A 23 16.92 8.16 -4.34
C PRO A 23 18.41 7.95 -4.04
N LEU A 24 19.05 7.02 -4.75
CA LEU A 24 20.51 6.94 -4.87
C LEU A 24 21.01 8.02 -5.84
N THR A 25 20.81 9.29 -5.50
CA THR A 25 21.47 10.39 -6.20
C THR A 25 21.82 11.48 -5.19
N ALA A 26 22.96 11.31 -4.52
CA ALA A 26 23.70 12.44 -3.99
C ALA A 26 24.20 13.26 -5.18
N ALA A 27 23.40 14.22 -5.64
CA ALA A 27 23.85 15.21 -6.59
C ALA A 27 24.87 16.10 -5.87
N VAL A 28 26.16 15.84 -6.12
CA VAL A 28 27.26 16.75 -5.80
C VAL A 28 26.99 18.07 -6.51
N SER A 29 26.64 19.10 -5.74
CA SER A 29 26.44 20.46 -6.23
C SER A 29 27.76 21.04 -6.73
N ILE A 30 27.95 21.09 -8.05
CA ILE A 30 29.00 21.87 -8.69
C ILE A 30 28.49 23.31 -8.83
N PRO A 31 29.19 24.34 -8.31
CA PRO A 31 28.75 25.72 -8.46
C PRO A 31 28.97 26.20 -9.90
N ARG A 32 27.90 26.57 -10.61
CA ARG A 32 27.97 27.22 -11.93
C ARG A 32 28.05 28.74 -11.79
N SER A 33 29.14 29.28 -12.32
CA SER A 33 29.44 30.70 -12.46
C SER A 33 28.41 31.45 -13.33
N ARG A 34 28.03 32.66 -12.91
CA ARG A 34 27.21 33.60 -13.69
C ARG A 34 27.97 34.10 -14.93
N SER A 35 27.37 33.93 -16.10
CA SER A 35 27.67 34.78 -17.25
C SER A 35 26.37 35.11 -18.00
N ARG A 36 25.99 36.39 -17.97
CA ARG A 36 24.92 36.97 -18.78
C ARG A 36 25.35 37.02 -20.24
N ARG A 37 24.46 36.68 -21.17
CA ARG A 37 24.35 37.29 -22.52
C ARG A 37 22.93 37.05 -23.06
N LEU A 38 22.41 38.10 -23.70
CA LEU A 38 21.07 38.28 -24.28
C LEU A 38 20.97 37.72 -25.72
N ALA A 39 19.75 37.74 -26.27
CA ALA A 39 19.30 37.52 -27.67
C ALA A 39 18.99 36.06 -28.05
N THR A 40 17.93 35.69 -28.77
CA THR A 40 16.71 36.31 -29.35
C THR A 40 15.78 35.14 -29.76
N PRO A 41 14.47 35.36 -30.01
CA PRO A 41 13.47 34.30 -30.09
C PRO A 41 13.33 33.71 -31.51
N GLN A 42 13.26 32.39 -31.67
CA GLN A 42 12.71 31.80 -32.89
C GLN A 42 12.14 30.39 -32.71
N CYS A 43 10.92 30.26 -33.22
CA CYS A 43 10.08 29.09 -33.46
C CYS A 43 10.78 27.72 -33.55
N ALA A 44 10.23 26.76 -32.82
CA ALA A 44 9.87 25.45 -33.37
C ALA A 44 8.81 24.80 -32.46
N ILE A 45 7.53 24.87 -32.86
CA ILE A 45 6.49 23.99 -32.30
C ILE A 45 6.76 22.60 -32.90
N LEU A 46 7.62 21.84 -32.23
CA LEU A 46 7.69 20.38 -32.40
C LEU A 46 6.50 19.81 -31.62
N ALA A 47 5.35 19.69 -32.29
CA ALA A 47 4.30 18.80 -31.84
C ALA A 47 4.83 17.36 -31.99
N ALA A 48 5.52 16.89 -30.96
CA ALA A 48 5.82 15.49 -30.80
C ALA A 48 4.49 14.75 -30.66
N LEU A 49 4.00 14.18 -31.76
CA LEU A 49 3.07 13.06 -31.74
C LEU A 49 3.81 11.89 -31.08
N CYS A 50 3.86 11.89 -29.76
CA CYS A 50 4.04 10.66 -29.01
C CYS A 50 2.79 9.83 -29.29
N LEU A 51 2.84 9.00 -30.33
CA LEU A 51 2.10 7.75 -30.36
C LEU A 51 2.54 6.99 -29.10
N HIS A 52 1.83 7.22 -28.00
CA HIS A 52 1.94 6.35 -26.85
C HIS A 52 1.44 5.00 -27.35
N ALA A 53 2.34 4.03 -27.49
CA ALA A 53 1.92 2.64 -27.41
C ALA A 53 1.04 2.58 -26.16
N ALA A 54 -0.25 2.29 -26.32
CA ALA A 54 -1.17 2.30 -25.20
C ALA A 54 -0.60 1.34 -24.14
N ASP A 55 -0.19 1.88 -22.99
CA ASP A 55 0.36 1.05 -21.93
C ASP A 55 -0.73 0.03 -21.54
N ASP A 56 -0.42 -1.28 -21.60
CA ASP A 56 -1.39 -2.30 -21.19
C ASP A 56 -1.54 -2.24 -19.66
N PRO A 57 -2.73 -1.90 -19.12
CA PRO A 57 -2.95 -1.85 -17.67
C PRO A 57 -2.63 -3.17 -16.97
N ASN A 58 -2.84 -4.31 -17.62
CA ASN A 58 -2.53 -5.62 -17.03
C ASN A 58 -1.03 -5.80 -16.87
N GLU A 59 -0.25 -5.38 -17.87
CA GLU A 59 1.20 -5.48 -17.82
C GLU A 59 1.80 -4.49 -16.82
N ILE A 60 1.26 -3.28 -16.71
CA ILE A 60 1.66 -2.32 -15.67
C ILE A 60 1.43 -2.92 -14.28
N VAL A 61 0.23 -3.45 -14.01
CA VAL A 61 -0.11 -4.03 -12.71
C VAL A 61 0.73 -5.28 -12.43
N ARG A 62 0.90 -6.18 -13.41
CA ARG A 62 1.75 -7.38 -13.26
C ARG A 62 3.18 -7.00 -12.91
N ARG A 63 3.76 -6.03 -13.62
CA ARG A 63 5.11 -5.52 -13.36
C ARG A 63 5.21 -4.85 -12.00
N ALA A 64 4.22 -4.06 -11.61
CA ALA A 64 4.15 -3.44 -10.30
C ALA A 64 4.13 -4.48 -9.17
N LEU A 65 3.37 -5.56 -9.32
CA LEU A 65 3.32 -6.65 -8.35
C LEU A 65 4.67 -7.39 -8.24
N GLN A 66 5.33 -7.66 -9.37
CA GLN A 66 6.66 -8.30 -9.41
C GLN A 66 7.75 -7.43 -8.78
N LEU A 67 7.79 -6.14 -9.12
CA LEU A 67 8.78 -5.21 -8.56
C LEU A 67 8.50 -4.94 -7.08
N ASN A 68 7.23 -4.84 -6.70
CA ASN A 68 6.87 -4.68 -5.29
C ASN A 68 7.25 -5.91 -4.45
N GLN A 69 7.23 -7.12 -5.02
CA GLN A 69 7.76 -8.30 -4.34
C GLN A 69 9.24 -8.13 -4.01
N HIS A 70 10.06 -7.75 -5.00
CA HIS A 70 11.49 -7.53 -4.81
C HIS A 70 11.75 -6.41 -3.79
N ASN A 71 11.01 -5.31 -3.89
CA ASN A 71 11.11 -4.20 -2.94
C ASN A 71 10.64 -4.59 -1.54
N SER A 72 9.64 -5.48 -1.40
CA SER A 72 9.19 -5.99 -0.10
C SER A 72 10.25 -6.82 0.61
N GLU A 73 11.08 -7.55 -0.15
CA GLU A 73 12.22 -8.29 0.37
C GLU A 73 13.31 -7.33 0.88
N LEU A 74 13.54 -6.20 0.20
CA LEU A 74 14.45 -5.15 0.65
C LEU A 74 13.86 -4.35 1.84
N ALA A 75 12.56 -4.06 1.84
CA ALA A 75 11.82 -3.40 2.91
C ALA A 75 11.92 -4.14 4.27
N ARG A 76 12.37 -5.40 4.27
CA ARG A 76 12.77 -6.15 5.48
C ARG A 76 13.84 -5.45 6.31
N GLN A 77 14.50 -4.41 5.77
CA GLN A 77 15.57 -3.67 6.42
C GLN A 77 15.22 -2.22 6.75
N TYR A 78 14.02 -1.75 6.39
CA TYR A 78 13.69 -0.32 6.46
C TYR A 78 12.51 -0.01 7.37
N THR A 79 12.46 1.24 7.82
CA THR A 79 11.38 1.82 8.59
C THR A 79 10.57 2.77 7.72
N TYR A 80 9.24 2.84 7.90
CA TYR A 80 8.39 3.72 7.10
C TYR A 80 7.15 4.17 7.87
N ILE A 81 6.51 5.25 7.40
CA ILE A 81 5.21 5.69 7.90
C ILE A 81 4.10 5.22 6.96
N GLU A 82 3.08 4.59 7.53
CA GLU A 82 1.90 4.13 6.83
C GLU A 82 0.67 4.87 7.33
N ARG A 83 -0.03 5.59 6.45
CA ARG A 83 -1.32 6.21 6.76
C ARG A 83 -2.45 5.41 6.14
N GLN A 84 -3.34 4.90 6.98
CA GLN A 84 -4.55 4.20 6.58
C GLN A 84 -5.77 5.06 6.91
N GLU A 85 -6.69 5.18 5.96
CA GLU A 85 -7.98 5.84 6.16
C GLU A 85 -9.12 4.90 5.78
N ASN A 86 -10.00 4.64 6.74
CA ASN A 86 -11.18 3.82 6.58
C ASN A 86 -12.41 4.71 6.57
N ARG A 87 -13.32 4.47 5.62
CA ARG A 87 -14.60 5.16 5.54
C ARG A 87 -15.73 4.14 5.56
N THR A 88 -16.70 4.35 6.43
CA THR A 88 -17.98 3.67 6.39
C THR A 88 -18.96 4.58 5.67
N VAL A 89 -19.53 4.11 4.57
CA VAL A 89 -20.59 4.81 3.85
C VAL A 89 -21.92 4.08 4.07
N ASP A 90 -23.04 4.77 3.86
CA ASP A 90 -24.36 4.17 3.88
C ASP A 90 -24.81 3.67 2.50
N ASN A 91 -26.04 3.15 2.42
CA ASN A 91 -26.60 2.61 1.18
C ASN A 91 -26.73 3.65 0.06
N ALA A 92 -26.68 4.95 0.37
CA ALA A 92 -26.71 6.04 -0.61
C ALA A 92 -25.29 6.50 -1.02
N GLY A 93 -24.24 5.85 -0.50
CA GLY A 93 -22.84 6.22 -0.75
C GLY A 93 -22.36 7.40 0.10
N VAL A 94 -23.13 7.85 1.11
CA VAL A 94 -22.76 8.97 1.97
C VAL A 94 -21.86 8.49 3.10
N VAL A 95 -20.72 9.16 3.30
CA VAL A 95 -19.76 8.83 4.36
C VAL A 95 -20.36 9.13 5.74
N LYS A 96 -20.64 8.08 6.53
CA LYS A 96 -21.12 8.19 7.91
C LYS A 96 -19.99 8.27 8.93
N ARG A 97 -18.87 7.60 8.66
CA ARG A 97 -17.72 7.53 9.56
C ARG A 97 -16.43 7.58 8.76
N ARG A 98 -15.48 8.39 9.21
CA ARG A 98 -14.11 8.41 8.70
C ARG A 98 -13.17 8.21 9.89
N GLU A 99 -12.24 7.30 9.75
CA GLU A 99 -11.18 7.06 10.72
C GLU A 99 -9.84 7.00 10.00
N SER A 100 -8.82 7.68 10.53
CA SER A 100 -7.46 7.49 10.05
C SER A 100 -6.54 6.98 11.16
N SER A 101 -5.54 6.20 10.78
CA SER A 101 -4.49 5.71 11.66
C SER A 101 -3.17 5.82 10.93
N THR A 102 -2.19 6.43 11.58
CA THR A 102 -0.82 6.53 11.06
C THR A 102 0.08 5.64 11.91
N TRP A 103 0.83 4.77 11.25
CA TRP A 103 1.71 3.78 11.88
C TRP A 103 3.16 4.06 11.53
N ASP A 104 4.01 3.96 12.53
CA ASP A 104 5.46 3.87 12.41
C ASP A 104 5.85 2.39 12.37
N VAL A 105 6.28 1.93 11.20
CA VAL A 105 6.64 0.54 10.96
C VAL A 105 8.15 0.40 11.07
N THR A 106 8.61 -0.34 12.07
CA THR A 106 10.03 -0.54 12.37
C THR A 106 10.38 -2.02 12.47
N LEU A 107 11.67 -2.36 12.40
CA LEU A 107 12.11 -3.72 12.70
C LEU A 107 12.30 -3.92 14.19
N LEU A 108 11.90 -5.09 14.66
CA LEU A 108 12.16 -5.55 16.01
C LEU A 108 12.52 -7.04 15.93
N ASP A 109 13.76 -7.39 16.29
CA ASP A 109 14.32 -8.75 16.30
C ASP A 109 14.06 -9.58 15.02
N GLY A 110 14.24 -8.94 13.85
CA GLY A 110 14.11 -9.58 12.52
C GLY A 110 12.69 -9.64 11.97
N SER A 111 11.72 -8.98 12.61
CA SER A 111 10.35 -8.88 12.10
C SER A 111 9.77 -7.48 12.31
N SER A 112 8.99 -6.99 11.35
CA SER A 112 8.31 -5.70 11.45
C SER A 112 7.42 -5.60 12.70
N TYR A 113 7.34 -4.39 13.23
CA TYR A 113 6.53 -3.95 14.35
C TYR A 113 5.86 -2.63 13.95
N ARG A 114 4.52 -2.61 13.96
CA ARG A 114 3.71 -1.42 13.67
C ARG A 114 3.37 -0.73 14.99
N ARG A 115 3.83 0.50 15.18
CA ARG A 115 3.49 1.35 16.32
C ARG A 115 2.50 2.41 15.87
N LEU A 116 1.36 2.54 16.54
CA LEU A 116 0.44 3.63 16.23
C LEU A 116 1.07 4.95 16.68
N ILE A 117 1.05 5.97 15.81
CA ILE A 117 1.60 7.30 16.13
C ILE A 117 0.58 8.43 15.96
N GLN A 118 -0.49 8.20 15.19
CA GLN A 118 -1.59 9.15 15.08
C GLN A 118 -2.94 8.43 14.95
N ARG A 119 -3.99 9.05 15.46
CA ARG A 119 -5.39 8.69 15.20
C ARG A 119 -6.12 9.92 14.68
N ASN A 120 -6.87 9.76 13.58
CA ASN A 120 -7.61 10.85 12.95
C ASN A 120 -6.71 12.06 12.66
N ASP A 121 -5.50 11.79 12.15
CA ASP A 121 -4.45 12.76 11.81
C ASP A 121 -3.99 13.63 12.99
N LYS A 122 -4.26 13.21 14.23
CA LYS A 122 -3.82 13.86 15.46
C LYS A 122 -2.82 12.98 16.21
N PRO A 123 -1.83 13.57 16.90
CA PRO A 123 -0.97 12.82 17.81
C PRO A 123 -1.77 12.02 18.83
N LEU A 124 -1.18 10.93 19.31
CA LEU A 124 -1.78 10.12 20.36
C LEU A 124 -1.85 10.91 21.67
N THR A 125 -2.81 10.53 22.53
CA THR A 125 -2.83 11.05 23.90
C THR A 125 -1.63 10.51 24.69
N PRO A 126 -1.14 11.19 25.73
CA PRO A 126 -0.03 10.68 26.54
C PRO A 126 -0.28 9.27 27.10
N LYS A 127 -1.55 8.95 27.39
CA LYS A 127 -1.97 7.61 27.79
C LYS A 127 -1.82 6.59 26.66
N ASP A 128 -2.36 6.89 25.47
CA ASP A 128 -2.23 5.99 24.32
C ASP A 128 -0.75 5.79 23.92
N GLU A 129 0.09 6.82 24.02
CA GLU A 129 1.54 6.71 23.79
C GLU A 129 2.22 5.78 24.79
N ALA A 130 1.89 5.91 26.07
CA ALA A 130 2.38 5.00 27.11
C ALA A 130 1.96 3.55 26.86
N ASP A 131 0.71 3.33 26.42
CA ASP A 131 0.20 2.02 26.05
C ASP A 131 0.97 1.44 24.84
N GLN A 132 1.24 2.24 23.80
CA GLN A 132 2.04 1.82 22.64
C GLN A 132 3.48 1.46 23.03
N LEU A 133 4.08 2.22 23.96
CA LEU A 133 5.42 1.94 24.46
C LEU A 133 5.44 0.64 25.29
N ALA A 134 4.43 0.43 26.14
CA ALA A 134 4.28 -0.80 26.92
C ALA A 134 4.10 -2.02 26.01
N LEU A 135 3.29 -1.91 24.95
CA LEU A 135 3.13 -2.95 23.93
C LEU A 135 4.46 -3.27 23.23
N ARG A 136 5.25 -2.24 22.85
CA ARG A 136 6.55 -2.43 22.22
C ARG A 136 7.52 -3.17 23.14
N LYS A 137 7.62 -2.73 24.41
CA LYS A 137 8.46 -3.38 25.44
C LYS A 137 8.06 -4.83 25.65
N LYS A 138 6.76 -5.09 25.85
CA LYS A 138 6.23 -6.45 26.01
C LYS A 138 6.55 -7.32 24.79
N ARG A 139 6.40 -6.80 23.57
CA ARG A 139 6.70 -7.56 22.35
C ARG A 139 8.20 -7.88 22.24
N ALA A 140 9.06 -6.92 22.58
CA ALA A 140 10.51 -7.13 22.61
C ALA A 140 10.91 -8.18 23.66
N GLU A 141 10.32 -8.12 24.86
CA GLU A 141 10.57 -9.10 25.91
C GLU A 141 10.11 -10.51 25.53
N MET A 142 8.91 -10.64 24.94
CA MET A 142 8.44 -11.93 24.41
C MET A 142 9.43 -12.50 23.39
N ARG A 143 9.94 -11.67 22.48
CA ARG A 143 10.92 -12.09 21.46
C ARG A 143 12.28 -12.47 22.05
N ARG A 144 12.72 -11.80 23.11
CA ARG A 144 13.95 -12.14 23.84
C ARG A 144 13.86 -13.47 24.57
N LYS A 145 12.66 -13.86 25.00
CA LYS A 145 12.39 -15.13 25.68
C LYS A 145 12.11 -16.29 24.70
N GLU A 146 11.98 -16.03 23.40
CA GLU A 146 11.79 -17.07 22.39
C GLU A 146 12.99 -18.01 22.37
N THR A 147 12.74 -19.32 22.35
CA THR A 147 13.78 -20.29 22.01
C THR A 147 14.17 -20.15 20.53
N PRO A 148 15.33 -20.67 20.10
CA PRO A 148 15.70 -20.71 18.68
C PRO A 148 14.61 -21.32 17.79
N GLU A 149 13.94 -22.38 18.25
CA GLU A 149 12.87 -23.08 17.53
C GLU A 149 11.60 -22.22 17.43
N GLU A 150 11.20 -21.55 18.51
CA GLU A 150 10.05 -20.63 18.50
C GLU A 150 10.29 -19.45 17.57
N ARG A 151 11.51 -18.90 17.60
CA ARG A 151 11.96 -17.84 16.71
C ARG A 151 11.88 -18.29 15.25
N GLN A 152 12.41 -19.48 14.93
CA GLN A 152 12.36 -20.03 13.58
C GLN A 152 10.92 -20.25 13.12
N LYS A 153 10.08 -20.87 13.94
CA LYS A 153 8.65 -21.09 13.64
C LYS A 153 7.91 -19.78 13.34
N ARG A 154 8.22 -18.70 14.07
CA ARG A 154 7.65 -17.37 13.83
C ARG A 154 8.11 -16.78 12.50
N LEU A 155 9.39 -16.92 12.16
CA LEU A 155 9.93 -16.45 10.88
C LEU A 155 9.36 -17.25 9.70
N ASP A 156 9.23 -18.57 9.84
CA ASP A 156 8.63 -19.44 8.82
C ASP A 156 7.13 -19.18 8.63
N ALA A 157 6.40 -18.92 9.72
CA ALA A 157 4.99 -18.53 9.63
C ALA A 157 4.84 -17.20 8.89
N ARG A 158 5.74 -16.23 9.15
CA ARG A 158 5.76 -14.95 8.44
C ARG A 158 6.08 -15.13 6.96
N GLU A 159 7.07 -15.96 6.62
CA GLU A 159 7.44 -16.21 5.23
C GLU A 159 6.31 -16.92 4.46
N ARG A 160 5.66 -17.90 5.08
CA ARG A 160 4.48 -18.56 4.51
C ARG A 160 3.33 -17.59 4.28
N ALA A 161 3.01 -16.75 5.25
CA ALA A 161 1.97 -15.74 5.10
C ALA A 161 2.29 -14.74 3.98
N ARG A 162 3.56 -14.33 3.85
CA ARG A 162 4.03 -13.46 2.76
C ARG A 162 3.86 -14.12 1.40
N LYS A 163 4.32 -15.37 1.26
CA LYS A 163 4.21 -16.12 0.01
C LYS A 163 2.75 -16.32 -0.39
N GLN A 164 1.89 -16.69 0.57
CA GLN A 164 0.46 -16.80 0.31
C GLN A 164 -0.13 -15.47 -0.17
N GLN A 165 0.19 -14.37 0.51
CA GLN A 165 -0.30 -13.05 0.12
C GLN A 165 0.19 -12.65 -1.29
N GLN A 166 1.43 -13.01 -1.63
CA GLN A 166 1.97 -12.78 -2.97
C GLN A 166 1.20 -13.60 -4.03
N ASP A 167 0.96 -14.88 -3.76
CA ASP A 167 0.20 -15.75 -4.65
C ASP A 167 -1.23 -15.22 -4.84
N ASP A 168 -1.85 -14.72 -3.77
CA ASP A 168 -3.17 -14.09 -3.80
C ASP A 168 -3.18 -12.82 -4.67
N LEU A 169 -2.20 -11.93 -4.50
CA LEU A 169 -2.10 -10.68 -5.28
C LEU A 169 -1.81 -10.91 -6.77
N ASN A 170 -1.11 -12.01 -7.11
CA ASN A 170 -0.83 -12.36 -8.50
C ASN A 170 -2.11 -12.73 -9.29
N GLU A 171 -3.24 -12.98 -8.61
CA GLU A 171 -4.53 -13.18 -9.28
C GLU A 171 -5.18 -11.86 -9.72
N VAL A 172 -4.70 -10.69 -9.28
CA VAL A 172 -5.34 -9.39 -9.58
C VAL A 172 -5.55 -9.15 -11.08
N PRO A 173 -4.56 -9.34 -11.99
CA PRO A 173 -4.77 -9.17 -13.43
C PRO A 173 -5.77 -10.17 -14.03
N ASP A 174 -5.92 -11.34 -13.43
CA ASP A 174 -6.87 -12.36 -13.89
C ASP A 174 -8.27 -12.14 -13.29
N ALA A 175 -8.36 -11.51 -12.12
CA ALA A 175 -9.59 -11.32 -11.35
C ALA A 175 -10.33 -10.02 -11.70
N LEU A 176 -9.61 -9.00 -12.17
CA LEU A 176 -10.15 -7.66 -12.42
C LEU A 176 -10.03 -7.28 -13.90
N ASP A 177 -11.04 -6.56 -14.39
CA ASP A 177 -10.99 -5.80 -15.63
C ASP A 177 -10.27 -4.48 -15.31
N LEU A 178 -8.99 -4.42 -15.70
CA LEU A 178 -8.09 -3.32 -15.42
C LEU A 178 -8.11 -2.29 -16.55
N ARG A 179 -8.27 -1.01 -16.20
CA ARG A 179 -8.34 0.09 -17.17
C ARG A 179 -7.56 1.28 -16.66
N ILE A 180 -6.69 1.85 -17.50
CA ILE A 180 -6.12 3.18 -17.24
C ILE A 180 -7.26 4.18 -17.38
N VAL A 181 -7.57 4.88 -16.28
CA VAL A 181 -8.62 5.90 -16.23
C VAL A 181 -8.06 7.31 -16.20
N GLY A 182 -6.74 7.46 -16.12
CA GLY A 182 -6.06 8.74 -16.19
C GLY A 182 -4.62 8.67 -15.74
N GLU A 183 -4.01 9.85 -15.66
CA GLU A 183 -2.68 10.07 -15.14
C GLU A 183 -2.73 11.23 -14.15
N GLU A 184 -2.00 11.12 -13.05
CA GLU A 184 -1.94 12.14 -12.01
C GLU A 184 -0.48 12.42 -11.63
N GLN A 185 -0.27 13.44 -10.79
CA GLN A 185 0.98 13.66 -10.09
C GLN A 185 0.73 13.60 -8.58
N ILE A 186 1.48 12.74 -7.88
CA ILE A 186 1.45 12.65 -6.41
C ILE A 186 2.84 13.06 -5.92
N ASP A 187 2.93 14.12 -5.12
CA ASP A 187 4.19 14.67 -4.61
C ASP A 187 5.25 14.93 -5.71
N GLY A 188 4.81 15.34 -6.90
CA GLY A 188 5.66 15.60 -8.07
C GLY A 188 6.04 14.34 -8.88
N MET A 189 5.61 13.16 -8.45
CA MET A 189 5.82 11.89 -9.14
C MET A 189 4.66 11.62 -10.12
N PRO A 190 4.93 11.44 -11.42
CA PRO A 190 3.90 11.07 -12.39
C PRO A 190 3.44 9.62 -12.16
N VAL A 191 2.13 9.41 -12.11
CA VAL A 191 1.51 8.11 -11.83
C VAL A 191 0.43 7.77 -12.86
N TRP A 192 0.31 6.50 -13.23
CA TRP A 192 -0.91 5.97 -13.85
C TRP A 192 -1.99 5.79 -12.79
N VAL A 193 -3.24 6.11 -13.15
CA VAL A 193 -4.42 5.78 -12.35
C VAL A 193 -5.12 4.61 -13.03
N ILE A 194 -5.08 3.45 -12.40
CA ILE A 194 -5.68 2.22 -12.94
C ILE A 194 -6.88 1.85 -12.08
N GLU A 195 -8.05 1.75 -12.70
CA GLU A 195 -9.26 1.22 -12.09
C GLU A 195 -9.35 -0.28 -12.34
N GLY A 196 -9.78 -1.02 -11.31
CA GLY A 196 -10.06 -2.44 -11.39
C GLY A 196 -11.49 -2.74 -10.96
N ALA A 197 -12.26 -3.34 -11.85
CA ALA A 197 -13.61 -3.85 -11.58
C ALA A 197 -13.60 -5.38 -11.64
N PRO A 198 -14.40 -6.10 -10.85
CA PRO A 198 -14.37 -7.56 -10.83
C PRO A 198 -14.83 -8.14 -12.16
N ARG A 199 -14.07 -9.11 -12.69
CA ARG A 199 -14.47 -9.89 -13.86
C ARG A 199 -15.63 -10.81 -13.50
N LYS A 200 -16.63 -10.87 -14.37
CA LYS A 200 -17.81 -11.72 -14.19
C LYS A 200 -17.49 -13.21 -14.31
N ASP A 201 -16.46 -13.55 -15.09
CA ASP A 201 -16.00 -14.90 -15.38
C ASP A 201 -14.85 -15.38 -14.48
N TYR A 202 -14.39 -14.54 -13.54
CA TYR A 202 -13.32 -14.90 -12.60
C TYR A 202 -13.74 -16.07 -11.70
N LYS A 203 -12.89 -17.10 -11.66
CA LYS A 203 -13.02 -18.26 -10.79
C LYS A 203 -11.86 -18.24 -9.77
N PRO A 204 -12.12 -17.87 -8.50
CA PRO A 204 -11.09 -17.83 -7.47
C PRO A 204 -10.37 -19.17 -7.33
N LYS A 205 -9.04 -19.17 -7.25
CA LYS A 205 -8.26 -20.40 -7.00
C LYS A 205 -8.41 -20.90 -5.55
N SER A 206 -8.87 -20.05 -4.64
CA SER A 206 -9.09 -20.35 -3.23
C SER A 206 -10.27 -19.55 -2.64
N LYS A 207 -10.70 -19.88 -1.41
CA LYS A 207 -11.73 -19.08 -0.71
C LYS A 207 -11.15 -17.74 -0.26
N GLU A 208 -9.88 -17.74 0.05
CA GLU A 208 -9.10 -16.61 0.54
C GLU A 208 -9.08 -15.48 -0.48
N VAL A 209 -9.02 -15.77 -1.78
CA VAL A 209 -9.04 -14.78 -2.88
C VAL A 209 -10.42 -14.51 -3.49
N SER A 210 -11.47 -15.15 -2.95
CA SER A 210 -12.84 -14.99 -3.47
C SER A 210 -13.41 -13.58 -3.30
N TYR A 211 -12.81 -12.77 -2.43
CA TYR A 211 -13.24 -11.39 -2.23
C TYR A 211 -12.98 -10.49 -3.43
N PHE A 212 -12.05 -10.84 -4.35
CA PHE A 212 -11.80 -10.01 -5.53
C PHE A 212 -13.06 -9.83 -6.39
N SER A 213 -13.97 -10.81 -6.44
CA SER A 213 -15.24 -10.68 -7.16
C SER A 213 -16.24 -9.71 -6.51
N LYS A 214 -15.94 -9.22 -5.30
CA LYS A 214 -16.81 -8.37 -4.47
C LYS A 214 -16.19 -7.01 -4.18
N MET A 215 -15.07 -6.69 -4.83
CA MET A 215 -14.35 -5.44 -4.64
C MET A 215 -14.07 -4.79 -5.99
N LYS A 216 -14.13 -3.47 -6.00
CA LYS A 216 -13.55 -2.63 -7.06
C LYS A 216 -12.58 -1.66 -6.41
N GLY A 217 -11.69 -1.08 -7.20
CA GLY A 217 -10.73 -0.13 -6.65
C GLY A 217 -9.96 0.62 -7.70
N ARG A 218 -9.06 1.47 -7.21
CA ARG A 218 -8.06 2.19 -8.00
C ARG A 218 -6.69 2.03 -7.37
N ILE A 219 -5.69 1.89 -8.23
CA ILE A 219 -4.28 1.87 -7.85
C ILE A 219 -3.56 2.97 -8.61
N TRP A 220 -2.76 3.75 -7.88
CA TRP A 220 -1.87 4.76 -8.46
C TRP A 220 -0.47 4.17 -8.49
N ILE A 221 0.07 4.01 -9.70
CA ILE A 221 1.36 3.36 -9.94
C ILE A 221 2.31 4.38 -10.55
N SER A 222 3.45 4.56 -9.91
CA SER A 222 4.54 5.41 -10.38
C SER A 222 5.03 4.99 -11.77
N LYS A 223 5.17 5.98 -12.66
CA LYS A 223 5.67 5.75 -14.02
C LYS A 223 7.16 5.43 -14.09
N SER A 224 7.93 5.85 -13.08
CA SER A 224 9.39 5.69 -13.09
C SER A 224 9.85 4.30 -12.65
N ASP A 225 9.18 3.73 -11.65
CA ASP A 225 9.63 2.49 -10.97
C ASP A 225 8.50 1.47 -10.78
N TYR A 226 7.31 1.70 -11.35
CA TYR A 226 6.14 0.84 -11.24
C TYR A 226 5.67 0.62 -9.80
N GLN A 227 6.02 1.51 -8.89
CA GLN A 227 5.62 1.33 -7.51
C GLN A 227 4.18 1.79 -7.27
N PRO A 228 3.34 0.98 -6.61
CA PRO A 228 2.09 1.45 -6.05
C PRO A 228 2.37 2.50 -4.96
N VAL A 229 1.78 3.70 -5.09
CA VAL A 229 1.93 4.79 -4.11
C VAL A 229 0.64 5.10 -3.36
N LYS A 230 -0.50 4.71 -3.93
CA LYS A 230 -1.82 4.87 -3.34
C LYS A 230 -2.75 3.77 -3.84
N ILE A 231 -3.60 3.28 -2.95
CA ILE A 231 -4.67 2.33 -3.29
C ILE A 231 -5.97 2.83 -2.68
N GLU A 232 -7.04 2.73 -3.45
CA GLU A 232 -8.42 2.90 -2.99
C GLU A 232 -9.20 1.63 -3.33
N ALA A 233 -9.95 1.12 -2.37
CA ALA A 233 -10.77 -0.07 -2.58
C ALA A 233 -12.15 0.12 -1.94
N GLU A 234 -13.17 -0.36 -2.63
CA GLU A 234 -14.55 -0.34 -2.21
C GLU A 234 -15.18 -1.72 -2.37
N THR A 235 -15.89 -2.16 -1.34
CA THR A 235 -16.70 -3.39 -1.41
C THR A 235 -18.01 -3.11 -2.16
N ILE A 236 -18.28 -3.88 -3.21
CA ILE A 236 -19.52 -3.77 -3.98
C ILE A 236 -20.57 -4.80 -3.57
N ASP A 237 -20.16 -5.80 -2.78
CA ASP A 237 -21.01 -6.84 -2.21
C ASP A 237 -20.49 -7.27 -0.83
N THR A 238 -21.31 -8.03 -0.09
CA THR A 238 -21.00 -8.50 1.26
C THR A 238 -19.92 -9.59 1.20
N ILE A 239 -18.80 -9.33 1.86
CA ILE A 239 -17.73 -10.30 2.07
C ILE A 239 -18.01 -11.04 3.38
N SER A 240 -18.18 -12.35 3.29
CA SER A 240 -18.37 -13.24 4.45
C SER A 240 -17.11 -14.06 4.65
N MET A 241 -16.48 -13.96 5.82
CA MET A 241 -15.35 -14.81 6.19
C MET A 241 -15.84 -15.97 7.08
N GLY A 242 -15.37 -17.19 6.81
CA GLY A 242 -15.91 -18.44 7.33
C GLY A 242 -16.05 -18.58 8.86
N ALA A 243 -16.92 -19.52 9.25
CA ALA A 243 -17.30 -20.06 10.58
C ALA A 243 -17.65 -19.09 11.74
N PHE A 244 -17.06 -17.90 11.82
CA PHE A 244 -17.32 -16.91 12.87
C PHE A 244 -17.63 -15.53 12.26
N LEU A 245 -18.87 -15.37 11.77
CA LEU A 245 -19.66 -14.14 11.55
C LEU A 245 -18.90 -12.80 11.37
N ALA A 246 -17.82 -12.78 10.62
CA ALA A 246 -17.16 -11.56 10.19
C ALA A 246 -17.75 -11.16 8.84
N ARG A 247 -18.55 -10.08 8.83
CA ARG A 247 -19.18 -9.52 7.62
C ARG A 247 -18.62 -8.13 7.36
N VAL A 248 -18.11 -7.92 6.16
CA VAL A 248 -17.90 -6.58 5.62
C VAL A 248 -19.11 -6.26 4.77
N HIS A 249 -19.89 -5.27 5.19
CA HIS A 249 -21.05 -4.82 4.45
C HIS A 249 -20.64 -4.06 3.18
N LYS A 250 -21.53 -4.12 2.18
CA LYS A 250 -21.44 -3.34 0.95
C LYS A 250 -21.11 -1.88 1.25
N ALA A 251 -20.30 -1.28 0.36
CA ALA A 251 -19.88 0.11 0.36
C ALA A 251 -18.85 0.49 1.45
N ALA A 252 -18.23 -0.48 2.14
CA ALA A 252 -17.02 -0.20 2.91
C ALA A 252 -15.91 0.30 1.97
N PHE A 253 -15.30 1.44 2.31
CA PHE A 253 -14.24 2.08 1.54
C PHE A 253 -12.95 2.16 2.36
N THR A 254 -11.82 1.92 1.71
CA THR A 254 -10.48 2.02 2.30
C THR A 254 -9.56 2.76 1.36
N ARG A 255 -8.77 3.67 1.92
CA ARG A 255 -7.64 4.32 1.27
C ARG A 255 -6.38 4.04 2.06
N ALA A 256 -5.34 3.58 1.38
CA ALA A 256 -4.01 3.40 1.95
C ALA A 256 -2.99 4.21 1.14
N SER A 257 -2.07 4.84 1.85
CA SER A 257 -0.92 5.57 1.30
C SER A 257 0.25 5.40 2.27
N ALA A 258 1.47 5.21 1.75
CA ALA A 258 2.66 5.23 2.58
C ALA A 258 3.64 6.27 2.07
N SER A 259 4.39 6.83 3.01
CA SER A 259 5.48 7.75 2.76
C SER A 259 6.74 7.24 3.44
N ALA A 260 7.88 7.42 2.78
CA ALA A 260 9.16 7.15 3.40
C ALA A 260 9.33 8.05 4.63
N SER A 261 9.67 7.46 5.78
CA SER A 261 10.07 8.24 6.94
C SER A 261 11.54 8.63 6.73
N ASN A 262 11.81 9.87 6.33
CA ASN A 262 13.16 10.43 6.49
C ASN A 262 13.41 10.63 7.99
N SER A 263 13.86 9.58 8.65
CA SER A 263 14.47 9.66 9.97
C SER A 263 15.87 9.09 9.82
N PRO A 264 16.89 9.93 9.58
CA PRO A 264 18.27 9.48 9.72
C PRO A 264 18.42 8.96 11.14
N THR A 265 18.85 7.71 11.26
CA THR A 265 19.35 7.19 12.54
C THR A 265 20.78 7.65 12.72
#